data_AF-A0A658AX62-F1
#
_entry.id   AF-A0A658AX62-F1
#
_cell.length_a   1.000
_cell.length_b   1.000
_cell.length_c   1.000
_cell.angle_alpha   90.00
_cell.angle_beta   90.00
_cell.angle_gamma   90.00
#
_symmetry.space_group_name_H-M   'P 1'
#
loop_
_entity.id
_entity.type
_entity.pdbx_description
1 polymer ?
#
loop_
_entity_poly.entity_id
_entity_poly.type
_entity_poly.pdbx_seq_one_letter_code
_entity_poly.pdbx_strand_id
1 'polypeptide(L)'
;MKRFLLCSFALVLLYPAGIDMYLVGLPRIAADLNASEAQLHIAFSVYLAGMATAMLFAGKIADQSGRKPVAIVGAIVFMMASLLCSWASEGSLFLSGRFLQGVGAGGCYVVAFAILRDTLDERRRAKVLSLLNGITCIVPVLAPVMGHLIMLRFPWQSLFYTMSAMGIIVGLLSLFILRETRPARLAPRDLSRSSHAAESLINRFFLSRLAITSLSVSVILTFVNASPVLLMEVMGFSRGDYAVTMALTAGVSMVVSFSTPFALGLFKPRTLMLVSQGLFLTAGVTLSLAHTNTVTLFGLTLICAGFSVGFGVAMSQALGPFSLRAGVASSTLGIAQVCGSSLWIWLAAIVGISALNMLIGILIGCSIVSILLILSVAPNRSVSEHEEIPYQSRS
;
A
#
# COMPACT_ATOMS: atom_id res chain seq x y z
N MET A 1 -11.22 -19.04 -12.65
CA MET A 1 -10.16 -18.66 -11.68
C MET A 1 -9.15 -17.66 -12.24
N LYS A 2 -8.35 -17.98 -13.28
CA LYS A 2 -7.35 -17.05 -13.85
C LYS A 2 -7.88 -15.64 -14.19
N ARG A 3 -9.12 -15.57 -14.68
CA ARG A 3 -9.84 -14.32 -14.98
C ARG A 3 -10.03 -13.42 -13.75
N PHE A 4 -10.45 -13.97 -12.62
CA PHE A 4 -10.64 -13.21 -11.37
C PHE A 4 -9.32 -12.70 -10.80
N LEU A 5 -8.28 -13.53 -10.87
CA LEU A 5 -6.92 -13.14 -10.47
C LEU A 5 -6.45 -11.93 -11.29
N LEU A 6 -6.50 -12.04 -12.62
CA LEU A 6 -6.09 -10.95 -13.52
C LEU A 6 -6.83 -9.65 -13.23
N CYS A 7 -8.16 -9.71 -13.08
CA CYS A 7 -8.96 -8.52 -12.74
C CYS A 7 -8.59 -7.95 -11.38
N SER A 8 -8.43 -8.78 -10.34
CA SER A 8 -8.03 -8.31 -9.01
C SER A 8 -6.65 -7.67 -9.00
N PHE A 9 -5.68 -8.23 -9.74
CA PHE A 9 -4.36 -7.60 -9.92
C PHE A 9 -4.49 -6.25 -10.61
N ALA A 10 -5.23 -6.18 -11.72
CA ALA A 10 -5.41 -4.94 -12.47
C ALA A 10 -6.11 -3.84 -11.63
N LEU A 11 -7.12 -4.22 -10.83
CA LEU A 11 -7.82 -3.31 -9.91
C LEU A 11 -6.90 -2.76 -8.83
N VAL A 12 -6.05 -3.61 -8.22
CA VAL A 12 -5.11 -3.18 -7.18
C VAL A 12 -4.01 -2.28 -7.76
N LEU A 13 -3.59 -2.51 -9.00
CA LEU A 13 -2.54 -1.71 -9.65
C LEU A 13 -2.90 -0.22 -9.83
N LEU A 14 -4.19 0.14 -9.87
CA LEU A 14 -4.60 1.55 -9.95
C LEU A 14 -4.16 2.35 -8.71
N TYR A 15 -4.16 1.72 -7.53
CA TYR A 15 -3.77 2.35 -6.28
C TYR A 15 -2.34 2.90 -6.32
N PRO A 16 -1.28 2.07 -6.46
CA PRO A 16 0.10 2.56 -6.42
C PRO A 16 0.46 3.35 -7.69
N ALA A 17 -0.14 3.04 -8.84
CA ALA A 17 0.09 3.82 -10.06
C ALA A 17 -0.32 5.29 -9.90
N GLY A 18 -1.49 5.55 -9.29
CA GLY A 18 -1.96 6.90 -9.00
C GLY A 18 -1.12 7.64 -7.96
N ILE A 19 -0.32 6.93 -7.16
CA ILE A 19 0.59 7.51 -6.18
C ILE A 19 1.94 7.83 -6.81
N ASP A 20 2.57 6.85 -7.45
CA ASP A 20 4.00 6.94 -7.73
C ASP A 20 4.31 7.67 -9.04
N MET A 21 3.45 7.54 -10.05
CA MET A 21 3.80 7.94 -11.42
C MET A 21 3.79 9.47 -11.62
N TYR A 22 3.07 10.23 -10.79
CA TYR A 22 3.02 11.69 -10.90
C TYR A 22 4.15 12.40 -10.13
N LEU A 23 4.81 11.70 -9.20
CA LEU A 23 5.83 12.29 -8.32
C LEU A 23 7.04 12.83 -9.08
N VAL A 24 7.43 12.15 -10.17
CA VAL A 24 8.50 12.61 -11.08
C VAL A 24 8.18 13.92 -11.79
N GLY A 25 6.89 14.28 -11.88
CA GLY A 25 6.40 15.50 -12.51
C GLY A 25 6.04 16.58 -11.51
N LEU A 26 6.14 16.30 -10.21
CA LEU A 26 5.60 17.13 -9.14
C LEU A 26 6.10 18.59 -9.21
N PRO A 27 7.41 18.87 -9.39
CA PRO A 27 7.88 20.26 -9.46
C PRO A 27 7.35 21.02 -10.69
N ARG A 28 7.14 20.33 -11.83
CA ARG A 28 6.54 20.95 -13.02
C ARG A 28 5.05 21.21 -12.84
N ILE A 29 4.34 20.28 -12.19
CA ILE A 29 2.93 20.46 -11.84
C ILE A 29 2.78 21.67 -10.91
N ALA A 30 3.66 21.81 -9.92
CA ALA A 30 3.67 22.97 -9.04
C ALA A 30 3.87 24.29 -9.82
N ALA A 31 4.87 24.32 -10.69
CA ALA A 31 5.17 25.51 -11.50
C ALA A 31 3.99 25.90 -12.42
N ASP A 32 3.42 24.94 -13.16
CA ASP A 32 2.33 25.22 -14.11
C ASP A 32 1.03 25.64 -13.41
N LEU A 33 0.78 25.14 -12.19
CA LEU A 33 -0.42 25.46 -11.41
C LEU A 33 -0.23 26.65 -10.45
N ASN A 34 0.94 27.30 -10.46
CA ASN A 34 1.37 28.29 -9.45
C ASN A 34 1.13 27.78 -8.01
N ALA A 35 1.39 26.50 -7.77
CA ALA A 35 1.10 25.85 -6.52
C ALA A 35 2.30 25.93 -5.55
N SER A 36 2.01 26.10 -4.26
CA SER A 36 3.03 26.07 -3.21
C SER A 36 3.49 24.65 -2.89
N GLU A 37 4.66 24.51 -2.26
CA GLU A 37 5.15 23.22 -1.73
C GLU A 37 4.11 22.55 -0.80
N ALA A 38 3.40 23.34 0.01
CA ALA A 38 2.32 22.83 0.85
C ALA A 38 1.20 22.18 0.03
N GLN A 39 0.85 22.75 -1.13
CA GLN A 39 -0.16 22.17 -2.02
C GLN A 39 0.31 20.87 -2.67
N LEU A 40 1.62 20.70 -2.91
CA LEU A 40 2.19 19.44 -3.39
C LEU A 40 1.99 18.30 -2.40
N HIS A 41 2.21 18.55 -1.11
CA HIS A 41 1.95 17.57 -0.05
C HIS A 41 0.47 17.26 0.11
N ILE A 42 -0.38 18.31 0.03
CA ILE A 42 -1.83 18.16 0.11
C ILE A 42 -2.36 17.27 -1.02
N ALA A 43 -1.83 17.33 -2.24
CA ALA A 43 -2.28 16.51 -3.36
C ALA A 43 -2.15 15.00 -3.12
N PHE A 44 -1.12 14.58 -2.39
CA PHE A 44 -0.93 13.19 -1.99
C PHE A 44 -1.91 12.81 -0.87
N SER A 45 -2.02 13.65 0.16
CA SER A 45 -2.92 13.44 1.30
C SER A 45 -4.37 13.38 0.86
N VAL A 46 -4.79 14.24 -0.07
CA VAL A 46 -6.15 14.29 -0.61
C VAL A 46 -6.49 13.04 -1.42
N TYR A 47 -5.53 12.50 -2.18
CA TYR A 47 -5.70 11.20 -2.85
C TYR A 47 -5.90 10.06 -1.84
N LEU A 48 -5.08 9.99 -0.80
CA LEU A 48 -5.24 8.99 0.26
C LEU A 48 -6.53 9.18 1.06
N ALA A 49 -6.97 10.42 1.29
CA ALA A 49 -8.23 10.71 1.97
C ALA A 49 -9.44 10.25 1.13
N GLY A 50 -9.40 10.47 -0.18
CA GLY A 50 -10.40 9.95 -1.12
C GLY A 50 -10.43 8.42 -1.11
N MET A 51 -9.27 7.78 -1.13
CA MET A 51 -9.14 6.33 -0.96
C MET A 51 -9.77 5.85 0.34
N ALA A 52 -9.37 6.42 1.48
CA ALA A 52 -9.86 6.05 2.81
C ALA A 52 -11.39 6.18 2.90
N THR A 53 -11.94 7.26 2.34
CA THR A 53 -13.38 7.49 2.26
C THR A 53 -14.05 6.38 1.46
N ALA A 54 -13.57 6.09 0.25
CA ALA A 54 -14.12 5.02 -0.56
C ALA A 54 -14.00 3.65 0.14
N MET A 55 -12.88 3.37 0.82
CA MET A 55 -12.66 2.09 1.49
C MET A 55 -13.69 1.79 2.58
N LEU A 56 -14.11 2.82 3.34
CA LEU A 56 -15.11 2.69 4.40
C LEU A 56 -16.50 2.37 3.87
N PHE A 57 -16.89 2.94 2.72
CA PHE A 57 -18.24 2.79 2.17
C PHE A 57 -18.34 1.69 1.11
N ALA A 58 -17.31 1.51 0.27
CA ALA A 58 -17.32 0.61 -0.88
C ALA A 58 -17.53 -0.86 -0.46
N GLY A 59 -17.09 -1.27 0.73
CA GLY A 59 -17.36 -2.61 1.24
C GLY A 59 -18.87 -2.88 1.39
N LYS A 60 -19.60 -1.97 2.03
CA LYS A 60 -21.06 -2.06 2.19
C LYS A 60 -21.78 -1.99 0.85
N ILE A 61 -21.34 -1.07 -0.02
CA ILE A 61 -21.94 -0.88 -1.34
C ILE A 61 -21.73 -2.13 -2.22
N ALA A 62 -20.54 -2.74 -2.17
CA ALA A 62 -20.23 -3.97 -2.92
C ALA A 62 -21.01 -5.19 -2.42
N ASP A 63 -21.35 -5.22 -1.12
CA ASP A 63 -22.22 -6.26 -0.56
C ASP A 63 -23.69 -6.11 -0.98
N GLN A 64 -24.17 -4.87 -1.16
CA GLN A 64 -25.54 -4.58 -1.59
C GLN A 64 -25.74 -4.64 -3.10
N SER A 65 -24.83 -4.05 -3.88
CA SER A 65 -24.95 -3.86 -5.32
C SER A 65 -24.24 -4.95 -6.13
N GLY A 66 -23.34 -5.71 -5.50
CA GLY A 66 -22.45 -6.65 -6.18
C GLY A 66 -21.05 -6.07 -6.41
N ARG A 67 -20.09 -6.95 -6.67
CA ARG A 67 -18.67 -6.60 -6.80
C ARG A 67 -18.39 -6.00 -8.17
N LYS A 68 -19.04 -6.52 -9.22
CA LYS A 68 -18.81 -6.09 -10.59
C LYS A 68 -19.23 -4.62 -10.81
N PRO A 69 -20.42 -4.15 -10.39
CA PRO A 69 -20.80 -2.74 -10.56
C PRO A 69 -19.85 -1.79 -9.84
N VAL A 70 -19.41 -2.12 -8.62
CA VAL A 70 -18.51 -1.26 -7.85
C VAL A 70 -17.12 -1.19 -8.48
N ALA A 71 -16.60 -2.30 -9.01
CA ALA A 71 -15.34 -2.28 -9.78
C ALA A 71 -15.43 -1.37 -11.02
N ILE A 72 -16.53 -1.47 -11.78
CA ILE A 72 -16.73 -0.68 -13.00
C ILE A 72 -16.86 0.82 -12.65
N VAL A 73 -17.71 1.16 -11.69
CA VAL A 73 -17.88 2.55 -11.25
C VAL A 73 -16.57 3.12 -10.70
N GLY A 74 -15.85 2.35 -9.88
CA GLY A 74 -14.53 2.76 -9.38
C GLY A 74 -13.53 3.05 -10.50
N ALA A 75 -13.48 2.19 -11.51
CA ALA A 75 -12.60 2.39 -12.67
C ALA A 75 -13.01 3.61 -13.52
N ILE A 76 -14.30 3.84 -13.72
CA ILE A 76 -14.82 5.03 -14.43
C ILE A 76 -14.49 6.30 -13.65
N VAL A 77 -14.71 6.31 -12.34
CA VAL A 77 -14.37 7.46 -11.47
C VAL A 77 -12.87 7.74 -11.55
N PHE A 78 -12.02 6.71 -11.45
CA PHE A 78 -10.57 6.86 -11.59
C PHE A 78 -10.17 7.43 -12.97
N MET A 79 -10.77 6.92 -14.05
CA MET A 79 -10.54 7.37 -15.42
C MET A 79 -10.92 8.85 -15.59
N MET A 80 -12.13 9.23 -15.20
CA MET A 80 -12.65 10.60 -15.32
C MET A 80 -11.86 11.58 -14.45
N ALA A 81 -11.53 11.18 -13.22
CA ALA A 81 -10.73 11.99 -12.32
C ALA A 81 -9.30 12.18 -12.84
N SER A 82 -8.72 11.16 -13.50
CA SER A 82 -7.41 11.30 -14.15
C SER A 82 -7.47 12.31 -15.29
N LEU A 83 -8.53 12.30 -16.11
CA LEU A 83 -8.73 13.33 -17.15
C LEU A 83 -8.90 14.73 -16.53
N LEU A 84 -9.65 14.83 -15.42
CA LEU A 84 -9.82 16.09 -14.70
C LEU A 84 -8.48 16.66 -14.22
N CYS A 85 -7.61 15.83 -13.65
CA CYS A 85 -6.25 16.23 -13.27
C CYS A 85 -5.42 16.69 -14.47
N SER A 86 -5.58 16.05 -15.64
CA SER A 86 -4.83 16.42 -16.86
C SER A 86 -5.25 17.77 -17.43
N TRP A 87 -6.50 18.20 -17.21
CA TRP A 87 -7.03 19.49 -17.64
C TRP A 87 -7.01 20.54 -16.54
N ALA A 88 -6.40 20.24 -15.39
CA ALA A 88 -6.33 21.19 -14.29
C ALA A 88 -5.50 22.41 -14.69
N SER A 89 -6.09 23.59 -14.56
CA SER A 89 -5.44 24.89 -14.76
C SER A 89 -5.12 25.60 -13.45
N GLU A 90 -5.62 25.08 -12.32
CA GLU A 90 -5.41 25.62 -10.98
C GLU A 90 -5.32 24.49 -9.93
N GLY A 91 -4.69 24.79 -8.79
CA GLY A 91 -4.46 23.82 -7.72
C GLY A 91 -5.75 23.23 -7.13
N SER A 92 -6.81 24.01 -6.97
CA SER A 92 -8.13 23.55 -6.48
C SER A 92 -8.70 22.42 -7.33
N LEU A 93 -8.78 22.63 -8.64
CA LEU A 93 -9.29 21.63 -9.58
C LEU A 93 -8.43 20.36 -9.58
N PHE A 94 -7.10 20.54 -9.52
CA PHE A 94 -6.16 19.43 -9.40
C PHE A 94 -6.41 18.61 -8.12
N LEU A 95 -6.55 19.27 -6.97
CA LEU A 95 -6.83 18.60 -5.69
C LEU A 95 -8.18 17.88 -5.69
N SER A 96 -9.24 18.48 -6.25
CA SER A 96 -10.53 17.81 -6.42
C SER A 96 -10.42 16.57 -7.30
N GLY A 97 -9.67 16.67 -8.41
CA GLY A 97 -9.35 15.52 -9.26
C GLY A 97 -8.61 14.43 -8.49
N ARG A 98 -7.59 14.78 -7.70
CA ARG A 98 -6.84 13.83 -6.86
C ARG A 98 -7.74 13.12 -5.84
N PHE A 99 -8.66 13.84 -5.20
CA PHE A 99 -9.63 13.24 -4.28
C PHE A 99 -10.50 12.19 -4.97
N LEU A 100 -11.12 12.56 -6.09
CA LEU A 100 -11.97 11.66 -6.87
C LEU A 100 -11.19 10.47 -7.43
N GLN A 101 -9.95 10.70 -7.86
CA GLN A 101 -9.06 9.64 -8.33
C GLN A 101 -8.78 8.64 -7.20
N GLY A 102 -8.54 9.14 -5.98
CA GLY A 102 -8.43 8.34 -4.78
C GLY A 102 -9.71 7.53 -4.48
N VAL A 103 -10.89 8.15 -4.60
CA VAL A 103 -12.17 7.45 -4.42
C VAL A 103 -12.32 6.28 -5.39
N GLY A 104 -12.01 6.50 -6.67
CA GLY A 104 -12.05 5.44 -7.69
C GLY A 104 -11.07 4.29 -7.41
N ALA A 105 -9.82 4.62 -7.06
CA ALA A 105 -8.80 3.64 -6.70
C ALA A 105 -9.17 2.85 -5.43
N GLY A 106 -9.67 3.52 -4.39
CA GLY A 106 -10.06 2.91 -3.12
C GLY A 106 -11.24 1.94 -3.28
N GLY A 107 -12.21 2.29 -4.12
CA GLY A 107 -13.31 1.41 -4.49
C GLY A 107 -12.82 0.14 -5.20
N CYS A 108 -11.95 0.30 -6.20
CA CYS A 108 -11.33 -0.83 -6.92
C CYS A 108 -10.52 -1.73 -5.97
N TYR A 109 -9.75 -1.12 -5.06
CA TYR A 109 -8.93 -1.82 -4.10
C TYR A 109 -9.77 -2.73 -3.19
N VAL A 110 -10.80 -2.21 -2.52
CA VAL A 110 -11.65 -3.02 -1.62
C VAL A 110 -12.35 -4.15 -2.39
N VAL A 111 -12.86 -3.87 -3.58
CA VAL A 111 -13.52 -4.87 -4.40
C VAL A 111 -12.57 -5.97 -4.83
N ALA A 112 -11.31 -5.66 -5.14
CA ALA A 112 -10.32 -6.67 -5.51
C ALA A 112 -10.10 -7.70 -4.39
N PHE A 113 -9.96 -7.26 -3.13
CA PHE A 113 -9.83 -8.16 -1.98
C PHE A 113 -11.12 -8.94 -1.72
N ALA A 114 -12.29 -8.32 -1.91
CA ALA A 114 -13.57 -9.02 -1.80
C ALA A 114 -13.73 -10.13 -2.85
N ILE A 115 -13.35 -9.87 -4.12
CA ILE A 115 -13.38 -10.87 -5.20
C ILE A 115 -12.46 -12.05 -4.85
N LEU A 116 -11.24 -11.78 -4.37
CA LEU A 116 -10.30 -12.84 -4.01
C LEU A 116 -10.78 -13.65 -2.81
N ARG A 117 -11.44 -13.02 -1.83
CA ARG A 117 -12.09 -13.70 -0.72
C ARG A 117 -13.22 -14.61 -1.19
N ASP A 118 -14.04 -14.14 -2.13
CA ASP A 118 -15.26 -14.82 -2.56
C ASP A 118 -14.99 -15.92 -3.61
N THR A 119 -13.83 -15.91 -4.28
CA THR A 119 -13.53 -16.84 -5.41
C THR A 119 -12.40 -17.83 -5.17
N LEU A 120 -11.63 -17.69 -4.09
CA LEU A 120 -10.47 -18.55 -3.81
C LEU A 120 -10.65 -19.34 -2.52
N ASP A 121 -10.24 -20.61 -2.57
CA ASP A 121 -10.07 -21.44 -1.38
C ASP A 121 -8.95 -20.90 -0.50
N GLU A 122 -9.01 -21.23 0.79
CA GLU A 122 -8.16 -20.65 1.84
C GLU A 122 -6.64 -20.71 1.53
N ARG A 123 -6.12 -21.90 1.20
CA ARG A 123 -4.69 -22.11 0.90
C ARG A 123 -4.24 -21.35 -0.35
N ARG A 124 -5.12 -21.20 -1.35
CA ARG A 124 -4.82 -20.46 -2.59
C ARG A 124 -4.90 -18.96 -2.36
N ARG A 125 -5.85 -18.49 -1.53
CA ARG A 125 -6.03 -17.10 -1.15
C ARG A 125 -4.77 -16.54 -0.50
N ALA A 126 -4.18 -17.24 0.48
CA ALA A 126 -2.94 -16.81 1.12
C ALA A 126 -1.79 -16.61 0.11
N LYS A 127 -1.61 -17.54 -0.84
CA LYS A 127 -0.59 -17.43 -1.90
C LYS A 127 -0.84 -16.24 -2.84
N VAL A 128 -2.09 -16.03 -3.24
CA VAL A 128 -2.46 -14.92 -4.14
C VAL A 128 -2.33 -13.57 -3.45
N LEU A 129 -2.73 -13.45 -2.19
CA LEU A 129 -2.55 -12.23 -1.40
C LEU A 129 -1.07 -11.90 -1.21
N SER A 130 -0.22 -12.91 -0.99
CA SER A 130 1.23 -12.74 -0.98
C SER A 130 1.76 -12.22 -2.32
N LEU A 131 1.28 -12.76 -3.45
CA LEU A 131 1.66 -12.28 -4.79
C LEU A 131 1.19 -10.84 -5.05
N LEU A 132 -0.01 -10.47 -4.61
CA LEU A 132 -0.53 -9.09 -4.70
C LEU A 132 0.35 -8.11 -3.92
N ASN A 133 0.75 -8.49 -2.71
CA ASN A 133 1.65 -7.68 -1.90
C ASN A 133 3.01 -7.54 -2.60
N GLY A 134 3.54 -8.62 -3.18
CA GLY A 134 4.78 -8.58 -3.98
C GLY A 134 4.70 -7.63 -5.17
N ILE A 135 3.60 -7.65 -5.92
CA ILE A 135 3.37 -6.70 -7.03
C ILE A 135 3.29 -5.26 -6.52
N THR A 136 2.62 -5.04 -5.39
CA THR A 136 2.55 -3.71 -4.76
C THR A 136 3.93 -3.18 -4.38
N CYS A 137 4.90 -4.04 -4.08
CA CYS A 137 6.30 -3.64 -3.86
C CYS A 137 7.08 -3.34 -5.15
N ILE A 138 6.67 -3.90 -6.29
CA ILE A 138 7.34 -3.69 -7.59
C ILE A 138 6.89 -2.36 -8.23
N VAL A 139 5.63 -1.95 -8.03
CA VAL A 139 5.10 -0.74 -8.67
C VAL A 139 5.92 0.53 -8.33
N PRO A 140 6.33 0.79 -7.08
CA PRO A 140 7.18 1.93 -6.76
C PRO A 140 8.54 1.95 -7.49
N VAL A 141 9.03 0.79 -7.96
CA VAL A 141 10.23 0.72 -8.83
C VAL A 141 9.87 1.20 -10.23
N LEU A 142 8.79 0.65 -10.79
CA LEU A 142 8.44 0.82 -12.21
C LEU A 142 7.81 2.18 -12.49
N ALA A 143 6.99 2.69 -11.58
CA ALA A 143 6.19 3.88 -11.81
C ALA A 143 7.03 5.16 -11.99
N PRO A 144 8.07 5.45 -11.17
CA PRO A 144 8.97 6.58 -11.42
C PRO A 144 9.75 6.44 -12.72
N VAL A 145 10.20 5.23 -13.07
CA VAL A 145 10.91 4.98 -14.34
C VAL A 145 9.98 5.25 -15.53
N MET A 146 8.78 4.67 -15.51
CA MET A 146 7.78 4.89 -16.55
C MET A 146 7.37 6.36 -16.65
N GLY A 147 7.12 7.01 -15.51
CA GLY A 147 6.78 8.43 -15.48
C GLY A 147 7.91 9.31 -16.04
N HIS A 148 9.16 9.02 -15.69
CA HIS A 148 10.31 9.73 -16.24
C HIS A 148 10.41 9.56 -17.77
N LEU A 149 10.30 8.32 -18.27
CA LEU A 149 10.35 8.02 -19.70
C LEU A 149 9.27 8.74 -20.50
N ILE A 150 8.04 8.80 -19.98
CA ILE A 150 6.95 9.55 -20.59
C ILE A 150 7.31 11.04 -20.66
N MET A 151 7.81 11.59 -19.54
CA MET A 151 8.15 13.01 -19.42
C MET A 151 9.45 13.45 -20.12
N LEU A 152 10.15 12.55 -20.81
CA LEU A 152 11.24 12.89 -21.73
C LEU A 152 10.72 13.55 -23.01
N ARG A 153 9.54 13.13 -23.48
CA ARG A 153 8.95 13.59 -24.75
C ARG A 153 7.63 14.33 -24.57
N PHE A 154 6.88 14.03 -23.51
CA PHE A 154 5.55 14.56 -23.29
C PHE A 154 5.47 15.43 -22.02
N PRO A 155 4.48 16.35 -21.93
CA PRO A 155 4.30 17.18 -20.75
C PRO A 155 3.62 16.39 -19.61
N TRP A 156 3.54 16.94 -18.40
CA TRP A 156 3.10 16.18 -17.20
C TRP A 156 1.66 15.67 -17.30
N GLN A 157 0.80 16.30 -18.09
CA GLN A 157 -0.58 15.89 -18.34
C GLN A 157 -0.64 14.46 -18.92
N SER A 158 0.38 14.05 -19.67
CA SER A 158 0.49 12.70 -20.24
C SER A 158 0.59 11.58 -19.19
N LEU A 159 1.07 11.89 -17.98
CA LEU A 159 1.04 10.94 -16.86
C LEU A 159 -0.40 10.60 -16.49
N PHE A 160 -1.26 11.61 -16.44
CA PHE A 160 -2.67 11.45 -16.12
C PHE A 160 -3.47 10.83 -17.27
N TYR A 161 -3.12 11.12 -18.53
CA TYR A 161 -3.69 10.38 -19.67
C TYR A 161 -3.33 8.89 -19.62
N THR A 162 -2.10 8.56 -19.22
CA THR A 162 -1.67 7.17 -19.03
C THR A 162 -2.45 6.49 -17.90
N MET A 163 -2.64 7.16 -16.76
CA MET A 163 -3.50 6.66 -15.68
C MET A 163 -4.96 6.49 -16.15
N SER A 164 -5.48 7.42 -16.93
CA SER A 164 -6.83 7.32 -17.51
C SER A 164 -6.96 6.08 -18.40
N ALA A 165 -5.96 5.82 -19.25
CA ALA A 165 -5.89 4.61 -20.07
C ALA A 165 -5.85 3.33 -19.21
N MET A 166 -5.12 3.33 -18.09
CA MET A 166 -5.16 2.21 -17.13
C MET A 166 -6.58 2.02 -16.56
N GLY A 167 -7.27 3.10 -16.21
CA GLY A 167 -8.67 3.08 -15.77
C GLY A 167 -9.60 2.48 -16.83
N ILE A 168 -9.43 2.85 -18.11
CA ILE A 168 -10.18 2.28 -19.24
C ILE A 168 -9.93 0.78 -19.33
N ILE A 169 -8.66 0.34 -19.33
CA ILE A 169 -8.31 -1.08 -19.42
C ILE A 169 -8.95 -1.86 -18.28
N VAL A 170 -8.83 -1.37 -17.03
CA VAL A 170 -9.43 -1.99 -15.85
C VAL A 170 -10.97 -2.02 -15.93
N GLY A 171 -11.58 -0.95 -16.43
CA GLY A 171 -13.02 -0.87 -16.67
C GLY A 171 -13.49 -1.90 -17.69
N LEU A 172 -12.80 -2.02 -18.83
CA LEU A 172 -13.10 -3.00 -19.88
C LEU A 172 -12.90 -4.44 -19.37
N LEU A 173 -11.81 -4.71 -18.63
CA LEU A 173 -11.59 -6.00 -17.97
C LEU A 173 -12.74 -6.31 -16.98
N SER A 174 -13.20 -5.32 -16.23
CA SER A 174 -14.31 -5.49 -15.29
C SER A 174 -15.66 -5.68 -16.00
N LEU A 175 -15.87 -5.06 -17.16
CA LEU A 175 -17.08 -5.22 -17.96
C LEU A 175 -17.16 -6.61 -18.62
N PHE A 176 -16.09 -7.01 -19.31
CA PHE A 176 -16.11 -8.20 -20.17
C PHE A 176 -15.62 -9.48 -19.49
N ILE A 177 -14.68 -9.38 -18.55
CA ILE A 177 -14.01 -10.55 -17.97
C ILE A 177 -14.54 -10.87 -16.57
N LEU A 178 -14.81 -9.85 -15.76
CA LEU A 178 -15.31 -10.03 -14.41
C LEU A 178 -16.79 -10.47 -14.46
N ARG A 179 -17.06 -11.65 -13.89
CA ARG A 179 -18.41 -12.11 -13.57
C ARG A 179 -18.77 -11.68 -12.15
N GLU A 180 -20.05 -11.45 -11.89
CA GLU A 180 -20.50 -11.12 -10.54
C GLU A 180 -20.18 -12.27 -9.57
N THR A 181 -19.57 -11.94 -8.44
CA THR A 181 -19.14 -12.89 -7.40
C THR A 181 -19.97 -12.75 -6.12
N ARG A 182 -20.96 -11.85 -6.09
CA ARG A 182 -21.90 -11.71 -4.99
C ARG A 182 -22.54 -13.09 -4.70
N PRO A 183 -22.47 -13.59 -3.46
CA PRO A 183 -23.22 -14.76 -3.07
C PRO A 183 -24.70 -14.49 -3.33
N ALA A 184 -25.36 -15.33 -4.14
CA ALA A 184 -26.83 -15.30 -4.25
C ALA A 184 -27.39 -15.31 -2.83
N ARG A 185 -28.38 -14.44 -2.53
CA ARG A 185 -28.99 -14.28 -1.19
C ARG A 185 -28.98 -15.63 -0.48
N LEU A 186 -28.15 -15.76 0.55
CA LEU A 186 -28.25 -16.92 1.43
C LEU A 186 -29.70 -16.94 1.89
N ALA A 187 -30.43 -18.00 1.53
CA ALA A 187 -31.63 -18.38 2.25
C ALA A 187 -31.30 -18.30 3.74
N PRO A 188 -32.23 -17.85 4.62
CA PRO A 188 -31.95 -17.62 6.03
C PRO A 188 -31.23 -18.83 6.58
N ARG A 189 -29.91 -18.71 6.72
CA ARG A 189 -29.07 -19.81 7.15
C ARG A 189 -29.33 -19.87 8.63
N ASP A 190 -30.03 -20.92 9.06
CA ASP A 190 -30.39 -21.19 10.45
C ASP A 190 -29.34 -20.60 11.40
N LEU A 191 -29.73 -19.51 12.08
CA LEU A 191 -28.93 -18.83 13.09
C LEU A 191 -28.63 -19.73 14.31
N SER A 192 -29.03 -21.01 14.26
CA SER A 192 -29.00 -21.97 15.35
C SER A 192 -27.95 -23.08 15.20
N ARG A 193 -27.23 -23.21 14.07
CA ARG A 193 -26.18 -24.24 13.92
C ARG A 193 -24.96 -23.77 13.12
N SER A 194 -24.13 -22.98 13.77
CA SER A 194 -22.69 -23.25 13.82
C SER A 194 -22.07 -22.24 14.76
N SER A 195 -21.68 -22.71 15.94
CA SER A 195 -20.63 -22.11 16.74
C SER A 195 -19.33 -22.15 15.92
N HIS A 196 -19.22 -21.29 14.90
CA HIS A 196 -17.95 -21.01 14.25
C HIS A 196 -17.10 -20.36 15.33
N ALA A 197 -16.20 -21.14 15.92
CA ALA A 197 -15.25 -20.69 16.91
C ALA A 197 -14.76 -19.29 16.52
N ALA A 198 -15.05 -18.35 17.41
CA ALA A 198 -14.99 -16.92 17.17
C ALA A 198 -13.54 -16.48 16.91
N GLU A 199 -13.09 -16.55 15.65
CA GLU A 199 -11.91 -15.79 15.22
C GLU A 199 -12.26 -14.30 15.33
N SER A 200 -12.08 -13.75 16.53
CA SER A 200 -12.30 -12.34 16.83
C SER A 200 -11.16 -11.52 16.23
N LEU A 201 -11.51 -10.50 15.45
CA LEU A 201 -10.57 -9.48 14.99
C LEU A 201 -10.10 -8.59 16.16
N ILE A 202 -10.79 -8.63 17.30
CA ILE A 202 -10.40 -7.94 18.54
C ILE A 202 -9.57 -8.92 19.39
N ASN A 203 -8.42 -9.34 18.85
CA ASN A 203 -7.42 -10.10 19.60
C ASN A 203 -6.19 -9.21 19.78
N ARG A 204 -5.64 -9.16 21.01
CA ARG A 204 -4.42 -8.39 21.33
C ARG A 204 -3.27 -8.68 20.38
N PHE A 205 -3.11 -9.94 19.94
CA PHE A 205 -2.08 -10.30 18.98
C PHE A 205 -2.35 -9.70 17.59
N PHE A 206 -3.57 -9.83 17.07
CA PHE A 206 -3.95 -9.25 15.78
C PHE A 206 -3.84 -7.73 15.79
N LEU A 207 -4.38 -7.07 16.83
CA LEU A 207 -4.34 -5.61 16.98
C LEU A 207 -2.90 -5.08 17.05
N SER A 208 -2.00 -5.80 17.74
CA SER A 208 -0.57 -5.47 17.77
C SER A 208 0.06 -5.55 16.38
N ARG A 209 -0.16 -6.64 15.63
CA ARG A 209 0.39 -6.80 14.27
C ARG A 209 -0.27 -5.87 13.25
N LEU A 210 -1.55 -5.57 13.42
CA LEU A 210 -2.29 -4.55 12.67
C LEU A 210 -1.63 -3.18 12.86
N ALA A 211 -1.38 -2.75 14.11
CA ALA A 211 -0.73 -1.49 14.39
C ALA A 211 0.70 -1.42 13.80
N ILE A 212 1.51 -2.48 13.96
CA ILE A 212 2.88 -2.53 13.41
C ILE A 212 2.88 -2.42 11.88
N THR A 213 2.00 -3.16 11.20
CA THR A 213 1.91 -3.10 9.73
C THR A 213 1.37 -1.76 9.25
N SER A 214 0.37 -1.19 9.93
CA SER A 214 -0.14 0.16 9.62
C SER A 214 0.93 1.23 9.78
N LEU A 215 1.70 1.22 10.88
CA LEU A 215 2.81 2.16 11.08
C LEU A 215 3.91 1.97 10.03
N SER A 216 4.23 0.73 9.67
CA SER A 216 5.22 0.44 8.62
C SER A 216 4.78 0.97 7.24
N VAL A 217 3.49 0.84 6.90
CA VAL A 217 2.93 1.41 5.67
C VAL A 217 2.91 2.96 5.73
N SER A 218 2.67 3.54 6.91
CA SER A 218 2.79 4.99 7.10
C SER A 218 4.21 5.48 6.87
N VAL A 219 5.23 4.74 7.31
CA VAL A 219 6.63 5.07 7.01
C VAL A 219 6.88 5.10 5.50
N ILE A 220 6.51 4.04 4.76
CA ILE A 220 6.82 3.98 3.32
C ILE A 220 6.03 5.03 2.52
N LEU A 221 4.75 5.26 2.84
CA LEU A 221 3.94 6.27 2.14
C LEU A 221 4.41 7.69 2.47
N THR A 222 4.86 7.93 3.71
CA THR A 222 5.47 9.22 4.09
C THR A 222 6.80 9.42 3.34
N PHE A 223 7.63 8.38 3.23
CA PHE A 223 8.87 8.44 2.45
C PHE A 223 8.58 8.77 0.99
N VAL A 224 7.66 8.04 0.36
CA VAL A 224 7.28 8.27 -1.05
C VAL A 224 6.76 9.69 -1.23
N ASN A 225 5.91 10.20 -0.33
CA ASN A 225 5.42 11.57 -0.35
C ASN A 225 6.53 12.62 -0.18
N ALA A 226 7.46 12.42 0.75
CA ALA A 226 8.53 13.36 1.05
C ALA A 226 9.68 13.31 0.02
N SER A 227 9.82 12.21 -0.72
CA SER A 227 10.96 11.94 -1.59
C SER A 227 11.18 12.99 -2.71
N PRO A 228 10.16 13.55 -3.39
CA PRO A 228 10.41 14.51 -4.46
C PRO A 228 10.95 15.83 -3.93
N VAL A 229 10.40 16.32 -2.80
CA VAL A 229 10.90 17.52 -2.12
C VAL A 229 12.33 17.30 -1.65
N LEU A 230 12.60 16.17 -0.99
CA LEU A 230 13.94 15.88 -0.47
C LEU A 230 14.99 15.74 -1.58
N LEU A 231 14.68 14.97 -2.63
CA LEU A 231 15.66 14.67 -3.69
C LEU A 231 15.74 15.80 -4.72
N MET A 232 14.62 16.32 -5.20
CA MET A 232 14.61 17.28 -6.32
C MET A 232 14.74 18.73 -5.87
N GLU A 233 14.06 19.13 -4.78
CA GLU A 233 14.07 20.52 -4.31
C GLU A 233 15.26 20.78 -3.37
N VAL A 234 15.47 19.92 -2.37
CA VAL A 234 16.54 20.11 -1.38
C VAL A 234 17.90 19.66 -1.91
N MET A 235 17.99 18.47 -2.51
CA MET A 235 19.25 17.93 -3.04
C MET A 235 19.55 18.35 -4.49
N GLY A 236 18.59 19.01 -5.17
CA GLY A 236 18.77 19.51 -6.53
C GLY A 236 18.83 18.43 -7.61
N PHE A 237 18.34 17.22 -7.34
CA PHE A 237 18.39 16.11 -8.30
C PHE A 237 17.50 16.38 -9.52
N SER A 238 17.98 15.97 -10.68
CA SER A 238 17.14 15.97 -11.88
C SER A 238 16.02 14.93 -11.77
N ARG A 239 15.00 15.02 -12.64
CA ARG A 239 13.94 14.00 -12.75
C ARG A 239 14.50 12.61 -13.04
N GLY A 240 15.61 12.53 -13.79
CA GLY A 240 16.28 11.27 -14.09
C GLY A 240 16.96 10.69 -12.85
N ASP A 241 17.71 11.53 -12.12
CA ASP A 241 18.38 11.12 -10.88
C ASP A 241 17.37 10.68 -9.81
N TYR A 242 16.23 11.38 -9.71
CA TYR A 242 15.12 10.97 -8.86
C TYR A 242 14.58 9.58 -9.25
N ALA A 243 14.28 9.36 -10.52
CA ALA A 243 13.75 8.07 -11.00
C ALA A 243 14.76 6.93 -10.79
N VAL A 244 16.05 7.17 -11.03
CA VAL A 244 17.13 6.20 -10.77
C VAL A 244 17.26 5.93 -9.27
N THR A 245 17.24 6.95 -8.43
CA THR A 245 17.33 6.81 -6.97
C THR A 245 16.16 6.00 -6.42
N MET A 246 14.93 6.30 -6.85
CA MET A 246 13.74 5.55 -6.45
C MET A 246 13.77 4.10 -6.97
N ALA A 247 14.26 3.87 -8.19
CA ALA A 247 14.45 2.52 -8.72
C ALA A 247 15.48 1.72 -7.91
N LEU A 248 16.59 2.35 -7.50
CA LEU A 248 17.63 1.71 -6.69
C LEU A 248 17.14 1.38 -5.27
N THR A 249 16.46 2.31 -4.60
CA THR A 249 15.92 2.07 -3.24
C THR A 249 14.83 1.01 -3.27
N ALA A 250 13.99 1.00 -4.30
CA ALA A 250 13.01 -0.06 -4.50
C ALA A 250 13.66 -1.40 -4.91
N GLY A 251 14.80 -1.38 -5.61
CA GLY A 251 15.66 -2.55 -5.85
C GLY A 251 16.23 -3.14 -4.56
N VAL A 252 16.67 -2.30 -3.61
CA VAL A 252 17.06 -2.74 -2.25
C VAL A 252 15.89 -3.43 -1.56
N SER A 253 14.70 -2.82 -1.60
CA SER A 253 13.48 -3.41 -1.05
C SER A 253 13.17 -4.80 -1.63
N MET A 254 13.34 -4.94 -2.95
CA MET A 254 13.15 -6.21 -3.65
C MET A 254 14.17 -7.27 -3.20
N VAL A 255 15.46 -6.95 -3.22
CA VAL A 255 16.54 -7.88 -2.79
C VAL A 255 16.32 -8.33 -1.35
N VAL A 256 16.03 -7.39 -0.45
CA VAL A 256 15.76 -7.68 0.95
C VAL A 256 14.52 -8.57 1.09
N SER A 257 13.42 -8.25 0.40
CA SER A 257 12.18 -9.04 0.44
C SER A 257 12.38 -10.49 -0.04
N PHE A 258 13.16 -10.71 -1.11
CA PHE A 258 13.49 -12.05 -1.59
C PHE A 258 14.48 -12.79 -0.69
N SER A 259 15.29 -12.07 0.09
CA SER A 259 16.18 -12.67 1.10
C SER A 259 15.46 -13.08 2.38
N THR A 260 14.33 -12.43 2.72
CA THR A 260 13.57 -12.67 3.96
C THR A 260 13.18 -14.13 4.20
N PRO A 261 12.70 -14.91 3.20
CA PRO A 261 12.42 -16.34 3.37
C PRO A 261 13.65 -17.16 3.80
N PHE A 262 14.83 -16.86 3.27
CA PHE A 262 16.07 -17.53 3.67
C PHE A 262 16.47 -17.13 5.10
N ALA A 263 16.34 -15.84 5.43
CA ALA A 263 16.61 -15.34 6.78
C ALA A 263 15.66 -15.96 7.83
N LEU A 264 14.42 -16.29 7.47
CA LEU A 264 13.47 -17.01 8.34
C LEU A 264 13.90 -18.47 8.62
N GLY A 265 14.76 -19.06 7.79
CA GLY A 265 15.38 -20.36 8.06
C GLY A 265 16.50 -20.30 9.11
N LEU A 266 17.11 -19.12 9.31
CA LEU A 266 18.24 -18.91 10.22
C LEU A 266 17.83 -18.18 11.51
N PHE A 267 16.84 -17.29 11.43
CA PHE A 267 16.44 -16.39 12.51
C PHE A 267 14.95 -16.50 12.84
N LYS A 268 14.59 -16.24 14.10
CA LYS A 268 13.19 -16.20 14.53
C LYS A 268 12.47 -14.99 13.89
N PRO A 269 11.17 -15.11 13.53
CA PRO A 269 10.37 -13.99 13.03
C PRO A 269 10.42 -12.72 13.90
N ARG A 270 10.45 -12.90 15.23
CA ARG A 270 10.59 -11.80 16.21
C ARG A 270 11.89 -11.00 16.00
N THR A 271 12.99 -11.68 15.70
CA THR A 271 14.29 -11.04 15.46
C THR A 271 14.23 -10.17 14.20
N LEU A 272 13.67 -10.69 13.10
CA LEU A 272 13.53 -9.93 11.85
C LEU A 272 12.67 -8.69 12.04
N MET A 273 11.58 -8.78 12.80
CA MET A 273 10.76 -7.62 13.11
C MET A 273 11.49 -6.57 13.96
N LEU A 274 12.31 -6.99 14.94
CA LEU A 274 13.15 -6.06 15.72
C LEU A 274 14.25 -5.43 14.86
N VAL A 275 14.86 -6.19 13.95
CA VAL A 275 15.84 -5.67 12.97
C VAL A 275 15.19 -4.61 12.09
N SER A 276 13.97 -4.86 11.59
CA SER A 276 13.20 -3.88 10.82
C SER A 276 12.99 -2.56 11.59
N GLN A 277 12.58 -2.63 12.86
CA GLN A 277 12.40 -1.42 13.68
C GLN A 277 13.73 -0.73 14.02
N GLY A 278 14.81 -1.51 14.18
CA GLY A 278 16.16 -0.98 14.33
C GLY A 278 16.60 -0.20 13.09
N LEU A 279 16.39 -0.76 11.89
CA LEU A 279 16.69 -0.08 10.63
C LEU A 279 15.90 1.22 10.46
N PHE A 280 14.61 1.24 10.83
CA PHE A 280 13.81 2.47 10.83
C PHE A 280 14.34 3.51 11.83
N LEU A 281 14.75 3.09 13.03
CA LEU A 281 15.29 4.00 14.04
C LEU A 281 16.63 4.57 13.56
N THR A 282 17.52 3.73 13.03
CA THR A 282 18.78 4.17 12.45
C THR A 282 18.53 5.12 11.28
N ALA A 283 17.59 4.82 10.39
CA ALA A 283 17.22 5.72 9.29
C ALA A 283 16.76 7.10 9.80
N GLY A 284 15.91 7.14 10.83
CA GLY A 284 15.45 8.39 11.44
C GLY A 284 16.59 9.21 12.03
N VAL A 285 17.51 8.57 12.75
CA VAL A 285 18.72 9.22 13.31
C VAL A 285 19.64 9.69 12.20
N THR A 286 19.94 8.84 11.21
CA THR A 286 20.78 9.21 10.06
C THR A 286 20.22 10.41 9.31
N LEU A 287 18.91 10.45 9.05
CA LEU A 287 18.28 11.59 8.39
C LEU A 287 18.27 12.87 9.24
N SER A 288 18.15 12.76 10.56
CA SER A 288 18.23 13.92 11.45
C SER A 288 19.64 14.55 11.52
N LEU A 289 20.67 13.76 11.26
CA LEU A 289 22.08 14.17 11.29
C LEU A 289 22.68 14.34 9.89
N ALA A 290 21.87 14.23 8.84
CA ALA A 290 22.35 14.24 7.46
C ALA A 290 22.74 15.66 7.03
N HIS A 291 24.04 15.87 6.80
CA HIS A 291 24.59 17.10 6.22
C HIS A 291 25.09 16.91 4.77
N THR A 292 25.12 15.67 4.27
CA THR A 292 25.60 15.35 2.92
C THR A 292 24.61 14.45 2.19
N ASN A 293 24.56 14.59 0.86
CA ASN A 293 23.70 13.80 -0.01
C ASN A 293 23.90 12.28 0.18
N THR A 294 25.15 11.83 0.37
CA THR A 294 25.46 10.41 0.59
C THR A 294 24.83 9.87 1.87
N VAL A 295 24.87 10.64 2.96
CA VAL A 295 24.25 10.25 4.24
C VAL A 295 22.74 10.21 4.12
N THR A 296 22.13 11.17 3.41
CA THR A 296 20.69 11.16 3.13
C THR A 296 20.30 9.92 2.35
N LEU A 297 20.99 9.61 1.24
CA LEU A 297 20.72 8.42 0.42
C LEU A 297 20.88 7.12 1.22
N PHE A 298 21.88 7.04 2.10
CA PHE A 298 22.03 5.92 3.02
C PHE A 298 20.83 5.80 3.98
N GLY A 299 20.35 6.91 4.54
CA GLY A 299 19.12 6.93 5.32
C GLY A 299 17.91 6.39 4.54
N LEU A 300 17.73 6.80 3.28
CA LEU A 300 16.62 6.35 2.43
C LEU A 300 16.68 4.85 2.10
N THR A 301 17.88 4.28 1.89
CA THR A 301 18.02 2.84 1.65
C THR A 301 17.69 2.02 2.91
N LEU A 302 18.04 2.53 4.10
CA LEU A 302 17.65 1.90 5.37
C LEU A 302 16.14 1.86 5.58
N ILE A 303 15.39 2.89 5.15
CA ILE A 303 13.91 2.87 5.17
C ILE A 303 13.39 1.70 4.34
N CYS A 304 13.86 1.57 3.10
CA CYS A 304 13.39 0.54 2.18
C CYS A 304 13.76 -0.87 2.67
N ALA A 305 14.97 -1.05 3.21
CA ALA A 305 15.39 -2.30 3.83
C ALA A 305 14.56 -2.64 5.07
N GLY A 306 14.36 -1.66 5.97
CA GLY A 306 13.57 -1.81 7.20
C GLY A 306 12.13 -2.22 6.91
N PHE A 307 11.48 -1.56 5.95
CA PHE A 307 10.13 -1.91 5.51
C PHE A 307 10.08 -3.36 5.00
N SER A 308 11.02 -3.74 4.14
CA SER A 308 11.02 -5.04 3.46
C SER A 308 11.28 -6.24 4.39
N VAL A 309 12.19 -6.10 5.36
CA VAL A 309 12.45 -7.16 6.36
C VAL A 309 11.22 -7.40 7.24
N GLY A 310 10.59 -6.32 7.72
CA GLY A 310 9.58 -6.41 8.77
C GLY A 310 8.15 -6.60 8.26
N PHE A 311 7.77 -5.91 7.18
CA PHE A 311 6.39 -5.82 6.72
C PHE A 311 5.82 -7.20 6.37
N GLY A 312 6.53 -7.99 5.54
CA GLY A 312 6.09 -9.32 5.14
C GLY A 312 5.92 -10.27 6.32
N VAL A 313 6.85 -10.24 7.28
CA VAL A 313 6.81 -11.07 8.49
C VAL A 313 5.65 -10.67 9.39
N ALA A 314 5.50 -9.37 9.66
CA ALA A 314 4.42 -8.83 10.50
C ALA A 314 3.04 -9.10 9.91
N MET A 315 2.90 -8.92 8.58
CA MET A 315 1.67 -9.20 7.84
C MET A 315 1.31 -10.69 7.87
N SER A 316 2.29 -11.56 7.65
CA SER A 316 2.10 -13.02 7.75
C SER A 316 1.67 -13.44 9.16
N GLN A 317 2.25 -12.85 10.21
CA GLN A 317 1.84 -13.10 11.59
C GLN A 317 0.43 -12.59 11.87
N ALA A 318 0.06 -11.41 11.37
CA ALA A 318 -1.28 -10.87 11.55
C ALA A 318 -2.35 -11.80 10.96
N LEU A 319 -2.07 -12.40 9.81
CA LEU A 319 -3.00 -13.29 9.11
C LEU A 319 -2.97 -14.74 9.60
N GLY A 320 -1.87 -15.19 10.21
CA GLY A 320 -1.69 -16.59 10.65
C GLY A 320 -2.84 -17.17 11.50
N PRO A 321 -3.37 -16.44 12.50
CA PRO A 321 -4.49 -16.91 13.32
C PRO A 321 -5.85 -16.97 12.61
N PHE A 322 -5.96 -16.47 11.36
CA PHE A 322 -7.22 -16.34 10.65
C PHE A 322 -7.25 -17.26 9.44
N SER A 323 -7.72 -18.48 9.68
CA SER A 323 -7.93 -19.49 8.64
C SER A 323 -9.24 -19.22 7.90
N LEU A 324 -10.33 -19.22 8.67
CA LEU A 324 -11.70 -19.06 8.20
C LEU A 324 -11.98 -17.61 7.79
N ARG A 325 -11.45 -16.62 8.53
CA ARG A 325 -11.70 -15.18 8.30
C ARG A 325 -10.56 -14.41 7.62
N ALA A 326 -9.59 -15.10 7.00
CA ALA A 326 -8.40 -14.45 6.42
C ALA A 326 -8.72 -13.29 5.44
N GLY A 327 -9.79 -13.41 4.65
CA GLY A 327 -10.18 -12.34 3.72
C GLY A 327 -10.70 -11.09 4.42
N VAL A 328 -11.44 -11.24 5.54
CA VAL A 328 -11.87 -10.10 6.36
C VAL A 328 -10.66 -9.47 7.04
N ALA A 329 -9.81 -10.29 7.68
CA ALA A 329 -8.59 -9.83 8.33
C ALA A 329 -7.66 -9.06 7.36
N SER A 330 -7.43 -9.59 6.15
CA SER A 330 -6.61 -8.93 5.12
C SER A 330 -7.21 -7.61 4.64
N SER A 331 -8.54 -7.54 4.49
CA SER A 331 -9.22 -6.30 4.09
C SER A 331 -9.13 -5.26 5.20
N THR A 332 -9.34 -5.66 6.46
CA THR A 332 -9.17 -4.79 7.63
C THR A 332 -7.73 -4.27 7.74
N LEU A 333 -6.73 -5.11 7.50
CA LEU A 333 -5.31 -4.71 7.45
C LEU A 333 -5.07 -3.63 6.39
N GLY A 334 -5.46 -3.88 5.13
CA GLY A 334 -5.26 -2.92 4.05
C GLY A 334 -5.96 -1.57 4.30
N ILE A 335 -7.22 -1.61 4.77
CA ILE A 335 -7.97 -0.39 5.10
C ILE A 335 -7.30 0.37 6.26
N ALA A 336 -6.93 -0.32 7.33
CA ALA A 336 -6.28 0.32 8.49
C ALA A 336 -4.91 0.91 8.13
N GLN A 337 -4.15 0.24 7.25
CA GLN A 337 -2.87 0.72 6.74
C GLN A 337 -3.06 2.03 5.97
N VAL A 338 -3.91 2.04 4.94
CA VAL A 338 -4.15 3.22 4.11
C VAL A 338 -4.76 4.38 4.91
N CYS A 339 -5.79 4.12 5.73
CA CYS A 339 -6.42 5.14 6.56
C CYS A 339 -5.44 5.71 7.59
N GLY A 340 -4.64 4.85 8.24
CA GLY A 340 -3.64 5.27 9.23
C GLY A 340 -2.56 6.15 8.61
N SER A 341 -2.07 5.79 7.42
CA SER A 341 -1.10 6.60 6.68
C SER A 341 -1.69 7.93 6.20
N SER A 342 -2.92 7.91 5.68
CA SER A 342 -3.63 9.12 5.27
C SER A 342 -3.79 10.10 6.43
N LEU A 343 -4.17 9.60 7.60
CA LEU A 343 -4.37 10.42 8.79
C LEU A 343 -3.05 11.07 9.24
N TRP A 344 -1.97 10.30 9.29
CA TRP A 344 -0.64 10.81 9.66
C TRP A 344 -0.18 11.93 8.72
N ILE A 345 -0.18 11.69 7.41
CA ILE A 345 0.31 12.66 6.42
C ILE A 345 -0.58 13.91 6.41
N TRP A 346 -1.90 13.75 6.57
CA TRP A 346 -2.82 14.88 6.67
C TRP A 346 -2.59 15.72 7.95
N LEU A 347 -2.41 15.09 9.11
CA LEU A 347 -2.10 15.79 10.35
C LEU A 347 -0.78 16.55 10.25
N ALA A 348 0.26 15.91 9.72
CA ALA A 348 1.55 16.55 9.51
C ALA A 348 1.48 17.76 8.56
N ALA A 349 0.66 17.65 7.51
CA ALA A 349 0.42 18.76 6.57
C ALA A 349 -0.31 19.94 7.23
N ILE A 350 -1.33 19.69 8.07
CA ILE A 350 -2.06 20.76 8.78
C ILE A 350 -1.20 21.46 9.82
N VAL A 351 -0.36 20.70 10.53
CA VAL A 351 0.57 21.26 11.52
C VAL A 351 1.70 22.04 10.84
N GLY A 352 1.87 21.90 9.50
CA GLY A 352 2.92 22.58 8.75
C GLY A 352 4.30 21.98 8.99
N ILE A 353 4.37 20.67 9.28
CA ILE A 353 5.64 19.97 9.47
C ILE A 353 6.30 19.81 8.09
N SER A 354 7.60 20.14 8.00
CA SER A 354 8.36 19.93 6.76
C SER A 354 8.42 18.45 6.38
N ALA A 355 8.57 18.16 5.09
CA ALA A 355 8.61 16.79 4.55
C ALA A 355 9.61 15.88 5.29
N LEU A 356 10.81 16.41 5.57
CA LEU A 356 11.87 15.70 6.27
C LEU A 356 11.50 15.40 7.73
N ASN A 357 10.96 16.38 8.45
CA ASN A 357 10.57 16.20 9.85
C ASN A 357 9.37 15.26 10.00
N MET A 358 8.43 15.29 9.04
CA MET A 358 7.33 14.34 8.95
C MET A 358 7.86 12.90 8.80
N LEU A 359 8.88 12.71 7.95
CA LEU A 359 9.52 11.40 7.73
C LEU A 359 10.29 10.92 8.96
N ILE A 360 11.09 11.79 9.59
CA ILE A 360 11.85 11.45 10.80
C ILE A 360 10.89 11.10 11.95
N GLY A 361 9.83 11.89 12.14
CA GLY A 361 8.84 11.68 13.19
C GLY A 361 8.16 10.32 13.10
N ILE A 362 7.71 9.92 11.90
CA ILE A 362 7.07 8.61 11.72
C ILE A 362 8.06 7.45 11.86
N LEU A 363 9.33 7.61 11.43
CA LEU A 363 10.36 6.59 11.58
C LEU A 363 10.62 6.28 13.06
N ILE A 364 10.90 7.31 13.85
CA ILE A 364 11.20 7.17 15.28
C ILE A 364 9.95 6.69 16.03
N GLY A 365 8.79 7.31 15.77
CA GLY A 365 7.52 6.94 16.39
C GLY A 365 7.10 5.50 16.09
N CYS A 366 7.20 5.08 14.82
CA CYS A 366 6.93 3.71 14.39
C CYS A 366 7.85 2.73 15.11
N SER A 367 9.16 3.00 15.15
CA SER A 367 10.14 2.12 15.79
C SER A 367 9.85 1.93 17.28
N ILE A 368 9.63 3.01 18.03
CA ILE A 368 9.38 2.95 19.47
C ILE A 368 8.10 2.15 19.75
N VAL A 369 6.98 2.54 19.12
CA VAL A 369 5.68 1.89 19.34
C VAL A 369 5.74 0.42 18.93
N SER A 370 6.34 0.11 17.78
CA SER A 370 6.43 -1.26 17.28
C SER A 370 7.34 -2.13 18.15
N ILE A 371 8.47 -1.62 18.63
CA ILE A 371 9.34 -2.35 19.58
C ILE A 371 8.55 -2.67 20.86
N LEU A 372 7.86 -1.68 21.45
CA LEU A 372 7.04 -1.89 22.64
C LEU A 372 5.95 -2.95 22.41
N LEU A 373 5.27 -2.92 21.26
CA LEU A 373 4.25 -3.90 20.89
C LEU A 373 4.84 -5.30 20.67
N ILE A 374 6.02 -5.41 20.05
CA ILE A 374 6.72 -6.69 19.83
C ILE A 374 7.18 -7.30 21.16
N LEU A 375 7.64 -6.47 22.10
CA LEU A 375 8.12 -6.93 23.41
C LEU A 375 6.97 -7.28 24.36
N SER A 376 5.88 -6.50 24.35
CA SER A 376 4.75 -6.66 25.27
C SER A 376 3.72 -7.71 24.84
N VAL A 377 3.67 -8.06 23.55
CA VAL A 377 2.71 -9.03 23.00
C VAL A 377 3.45 -10.25 22.49
N ALA A 378 3.54 -11.26 23.36
CA ALA A 378 4.10 -12.56 23.00
C ALA A 378 3.26 -13.24 21.90
N PRO A 379 3.88 -14.03 21.02
CA PRO A 379 3.14 -14.90 20.10
C PRO A 379 2.21 -15.81 20.89
N ASN A 380 0.93 -15.91 20.51
CA ASN A 380 0.06 -16.93 21.07
C ASN A 380 0.70 -18.30 20.83
N ARG A 381 0.87 -19.07 21.90
CA ARG A 381 1.60 -20.36 21.91
C ARG A 381 0.83 -21.50 21.21
N SER A 382 -0.14 -21.20 20.36
CA SER A 382 -1.06 -22.17 19.78
C SER A 382 -1.01 -22.11 18.25
N VAL A 383 -0.07 -22.84 17.64
CA VAL A 383 -0.27 -23.88 16.61
C VAL A 383 1.11 -24.54 16.39
N SER A 384 1.52 -25.36 17.35
CA SER A 384 2.43 -26.47 17.10
C SER A 384 1.55 -27.69 16.96
N GLU A 385 1.28 -28.19 15.73
CA GLU A 385 0.96 -29.63 15.50
C GLU A 385 0.58 -30.04 14.07
N HIS A 386 0.44 -29.16 13.06
CA HIS A 386 -0.09 -29.60 11.74
C HIS A 386 0.85 -29.45 10.55
N GLU A 387 2.17 -29.65 10.73
CA GLU A 387 3.06 -29.83 9.57
C GLU A 387 4.30 -30.71 9.85
N GLU A 388 4.18 -31.73 10.70
CA GLU A 388 5.06 -32.90 10.54
C GLU A 388 4.46 -33.76 9.41
N ILE A 389 4.99 -33.58 8.19
CA ILE A 389 4.84 -34.59 7.15
C ILE A 389 5.57 -35.83 7.67
N PRO A 390 4.91 -36.99 7.88
CA PRO A 390 5.62 -38.20 8.24
C PRO A 390 6.59 -38.50 7.10
N TYR A 391 7.88 -38.42 7.37
CA TYR A 391 8.90 -38.98 6.51
C TYR A 391 8.68 -40.49 6.54
N GLN A 392 7.90 -41.02 5.59
CA GLN A 392 7.90 -42.46 5.35
C GLN A 392 9.31 -42.81 4.90
N SER A 393 10.08 -43.42 5.79
CA SER A 393 11.30 -44.12 5.44
C SER A 393 10.94 -45.15 4.38
N ARG A 394 11.32 -44.90 3.13
CA ARG A 394 11.46 -45.99 2.17
C ARG A 394 12.72 -46.76 2.59
N SER A 395 12.47 -48.02 2.96
CA SER A 395 13.40 -49.14 3.12
C SER A 395 14.76 -48.99 2.44
#